data_AF-A0A426XWK0-F1
#
_entry.id   AF-A0A426XWK0-F1
#
_cell.length_a   1.000
_cell.length_b   1.000
_cell.length_c   1.000
_cell.angle_alpha   90.00
_cell.angle_beta   90.00
_cell.angle_gamma   90.00
#
_symmetry.space_group_name_H-M   'P 1'
#
loop_
_entity.id
_entity.type
_entity.pdbx_description
1 polymer ?
#
loop_
_entity_poly.entity_id
_entity_poly.type
_entity_poly.pdbx_seq_one_letter_code
_entity_poly.pdbx_strand_id
1 'polypeptide(L)' 'MVSREHKRAALHEKLQILRSLTNSHAVILRKSSIIVDASKYIKELKHKVERLNQEIACTQKPVCKSPLPEVNTA' A
#
# COMPACT_ATOMS: atom_id res chain seq x y z
N MET A 1 33.04 -18.99 7.31
CA MET A 1 31.62 -19.39 7.13
C MET A 1 30.77 -18.70 8.18
N VAL A 2 29.68 -18.01 7.82
CA VAL A 2 28.77 -17.40 8.80
C VAL A 2 28.01 -18.49 9.55
N SER A 3 28.02 -18.44 10.89
CA SER A 3 27.36 -19.46 11.71
C SER A 3 25.83 -19.37 11.62
N ARG A 4 25.15 -20.49 11.88
CA ARG A 4 23.68 -20.56 11.85
C ARG A 4 23.01 -19.61 12.85
N GLU A 5 23.67 -19.32 13.97
CA GLU A 5 23.17 -18.42 15.00
C GLU A 5 23.15 -16.96 14.53
N HIS A 6 24.21 -16.51 13.85
CA HIS A 6 24.26 -15.18 13.24
C HIS A 6 23.12 -14.97 12.23
N LYS A 7 22.77 -16.00 11.43
CA LYS A 7 21.63 -15.93 10.50
C LYS A 7 20.30 -15.78 11.22
N ARG A 8 20.13 -16.39 12.40
CA ARG A 8 18.91 -16.28 13.22
C ARG A 8 18.79 -14.90 13.87
N ALA A 9 19.89 -14.36 14.39
CA ALA A 9 19.94 -13.01 14.95
C ALA A 9 19.58 -11.97 13.89
N ALA A 10 20.22 -12.03 12.72
CA ALA A 10 19.93 -11.13 11.60
C ALA A 10 18.46 -11.20 11.13
N LEU A 11 17.86 -12.39 11.11
CA LEU A 11 16.44 -12.55 10.79
C LEU A 11 15.55 -11.89 11.85
N HIS A 12 15.89 -12.03 13.13
CA HIS A 12 15.13 -11.43 14.22
C HIS A 12 15.16 -9.90 14.15
N GLU A 13 16.33 -9.31 13.91
CA GLU A 13 16.47 -7.86 13.70
C GLU A 13 15.60 -7.36 12.54
N LYS A 14 15.67 -8.04 11.38
CA LYS A 14 14.84 -7.69 10.23
C LYS A 14 13.35 -7.73 10.53
N LEU A 15 12.89 -8.70 11.32
CA LEU A 15 11.48 -8.81 11.73
C LEU A 15 11.07 -7.69 12.69
N GLN A 16 11.95 -7.25 13.59
CA GLN A 16 11.66 -6.12 14.47
C GLN A 16 11.57 -4.81 13.68
N ILE A 17 12.48 -4.59 12.72
CA ILE A 17 12.40 -3.42 11.82
C ILE A 17 11.08 -3.44 11.05
N LEU A 18 10.72 -4.59 10.47
CA LEU A 18 9.47 -4.73 9.71
C LEU A 18 8.24 -4.43 10.57
N ARG A 19 8.25 -4.85 11.84
CA ARG A 19 7.16 -4.57 12.79
C ARG A 19 7.00 -3.07 13.06
N SER A 20 8.12 -2.36 13.28
CA SER A 20 8.12 -0.92 13.50
C SER A 20 7.57 -0.16 12.28
N LEU A 21 7.99 -0.55 11.07
CA LEU A 21 7.55 0.09 9.83
C LEU A 21 6.06 -0.12 9.53
N THR A 22 5.51 -1.27 9.93
CA THR A 22 4.14 -1.65 9.63
C THR A 22 3.15 -1.21 10.71
N ASN A 23 3.63 -0.54 11.77
CA ASN A 23 2.84 -0.21 12.98
C ASN A 23 2.02 -1.41 13.47
N SER A 24 2.59 -2.62 13.34
CA SER A 24 1.90 -3.86 13.65
C SER A 24 1.82 -4.02 15.18
N HIS A 25 0.59 -3.94 15.69
CA HIS A 25 0.25 -4.24 17.09
C HIS A 25 0.13 -5.75 17.36
N ALA A 26 0.50 -6.61 16.41
CA ALA A 26 0.46 -8.05 16.60
C ALA A 26 1.13 -8.42 17.94
N VAL A 27 0.40 -9.18 18.76
CA VAL A 27 0.87 -9.64 20.06
C VAL A 27 2.27 -10.23 19.87
N ILE A 28 3.21 -9.67 20.62
CA ILE A 28 4.68 -9.61 20.47
C ILE A 28 5.39 -10.95 20.13
N LEU A 29 4.69 -12.09 20.09
CA LEU A 29 5.25 -13.44 20.16
C LEU A 29 5.23 -14.24 18.85
N ARG A 30 4.53 -13.81 17.78
CA ARG A 30 4.40 -14.63 16.55
C ARG A 30 5.01 -13.93 15.33
N LYS A 31 6.17 -14.43 14.88
CA LYS A 31 6.88 -13.98 13.66
C LYS A 31 5.98 -14.02 12.40
N SER A 32 5.06 -14.97 12.34
CA SER A 32 4.08 -15.09 11.24
C SER A 32 3.11 -13.91 11.20
N SER A 33 2.65 -13.41 12.35
CA SER A 33 1.72 -12.28 12.43
C SER A 33 2.35 -11.00 11.90
N ILE A 34 3.65 -10.76 12.18
CA ILE A 34 4.40 -9.62 11.62
C ILE A 34 4.41 -9.67 10.09
N ILE A 35 4.61 -10.85 9.51
CA ILE A 35 4.65 -11.03 8.04
C ILE A 35 3.26 -10.82 7.43
N VAL A 36 2.20 -11.31 8.07
CA VAL A 36 0.81 -11.11 7.62
C VAL A 36 0.43 -9.64 7.64
N ASP A 37 0.73 -8.94 8.73
CA ASP A 37 0.45 -7.51 8.86
C ASP A 37 1.23 -6.69 7.83
N ALA A 38 2.51 -7.02 7.62
CA ALA A 38 3.32 -6.41 6.57
C ALA A 38 2.71 -6.62 5.17
N SER A 39 2.25 -7.84 4.89
CA SER A 39 1.63 -8.17 3.61
C SER A 39 0.33 -7.39 3.40
N LYS A 40 -0.46 -7.20 4.46
CA LYS A 40 -1.67 -6.39 4.44
C LYS A 40 -1.34 -4.92 4.20
N TYR A 41 -0.37 -4.37 4.94
CA TYR A 41 0.06 -2.98 4.80
C TYR A 41 0.53 -2.65 3.38
N ILE A 42 1.32 -3.54 2.76
CA ILE A 42 1.75 -3.39 1.35
C ILE A 42 0.55 -3.35 0.40
N LYS A 43 -0.46 -4.20 0.60
CA LYS A 43 -1.68 -4.21 -0.22
C LYS A 43 -2.45 -2.90 -0.08
N GLU A 44 -2.61 -2.40 1.14
CA GLU A 44 -3.29 -1.13 1.42
C GLU A 44 -2.57 0.05 0.76
N LEU A 45 -1.23 0.10 0.85
CA LEU A 45 -0.43 1.13 0.18
C LEU A 45 -0.58 1.07 -1.34
N LYS A 46 -0.51 -0.12 -1.94
CA LYS A 46 -0.72 -0.29 -3.39
C LYS A 46 -2.09 0.23 -3.84
N HIS A 47 -3.14 -0.15 -3.12
CA HIS A 47 -4.49 0.31 -3.43
C HIS A 47 -4.64 1.83 -3.26
N LYS A 48 -4.01 2.42 -2.24
CA LYS A 48 -4.02 3.87 -2.04
C LYS A 48 -3.33 4.61 -3.18
N VAL A 49 -2.19 4.12 -3.66
CA VAL A 49 -1.47 4.70 -4.81
C VAL A 49 -2.31 4.61 -6.08
N GLU A 50 -2.93 3.46 -6.34
CA GLU A 50 -3.79 3.28 -7.51
C GLU A 50 -4.98 4.25 -7.51
N ARG A 51 -5.67 4.37 -6.38
CA ARG A 51 -6.77 5.33 -6.22
C ARG A 51 -6.34 6.78 -6.46
N LEU A 52 -5.22 7.19 -5.87
CA LEU A 52 -4.70 8.54 -6.05
C LEU A 52 -4.34 8.81 -7.52
N ASN A 53 -3.74 7.83 -8.21
CA ASN A 53 -3.42 7.96 -9.62
C ASN A 53 -4.70 8.08 -10.50
N GLN A 54 -5.76 7.35 -10.17
CA GLN A 54 -7.05 7.47 -10.86
C GLN A 54 -7.69 8.84 -10.64
N GLU A 55 -7.65 9.36 -9.41
CA GLU A 55 -8.17 10.69 -9.06
C GLU A 55 -7.42 11.81 -9.79
N ILE A 56 -6.09 11.73 -9.84
CA ILE A 56 -5.23 12.65 -10.60
C ILE A 56 -5.58 12.59 -12.08
N ALA A 57 -5.68 11.38 -12.65
CA ALA A 57 -6.05 11.20 -14.05
C ALA A 57 -7.47 11.71 -14.36
N CYS A 58 -8.43 11.56 -13.43
CA CYS A 58 -9.78 12.09 -13.59
C CYS A 58 -9.82 13.61 -13.53
N THR A 59 -9.03 14.22 -12.64
CA THR A 59 -8.92 15.69 -12.51
C THR A 59 -8.23 16.31 -13.73
N GLN A 60 -7.28 15.59 -14.33
CA GLN A 60 -6.58 16.02 -15.53
C GLN A 60 -7.34 15.75 -16.84
N LYS A 61 -8.36 14.90 -16.81
CA LYS A 61 -9.29 14.78 -17.94
C LYS A 61 -10.16 16.03 -17.93
N PRO A 62 -10.11 16.91 -18.96
CA PRO A 62 -11.09 17.96 -19.08
C PRO A 62 -12.45 17.28 -19.12
N VAL A 63 -13.30 17.60 -18.15
CA VAL A 63 -14.73 17.29 -18.17
C VAL A 63 -15.18 17.52 -19.59
N CYS A 64 -15.57 16.43 -20.26
CA CYS A 64 -16.08 16.47 -21.62
C CYS A 64 -17.19 17.51 -21.60
N LYS A 65 -16.95 18.67 -22.23
CA LYS A 65 -17.94 19.72 -22.38
C LYS A 65 -19.11 19.04 -23.06
N SER A 66 -20.17 18.77 -22.30
CA SER A 66 -21.43 18.30 -22.85
C SER A 66 -21.82 19.29 -23.95
N PRO A 67 -22.02 18.84 -25.20
CA PRO A 67 -22.61 19.70 -26.21
C PRO A 67 -24.00 20.06 -25.69
N LEU A 68 -24.20 21.35 -25.39
CA LEU A 68 -25.52 21.89 -25.07
C LEU A 68 -26.48 21.52 -26.22
N PRO A 69 -27.74 21.16 -25.93
CA PRO A 69 -28.70 20.89 -26.99
C PRO A 69 -28.93 22.18 -27.78
N GLU A 70 -28.53 22.17 -29.04
CA GLU A 70 -28.81 23.23 -30.00
C GLU A 70 -30.33 23.23 -30.22
N VAL A 71 -31.01 24.22 -29.63
CA VAL A 71 -32.43 24.46 -29.85
C VAL A 71 -32.57 25.12 -31.22
N ASN A 72 -32.82 24.30 -32.23
CA ASN A 72 -33.19 24.77 -33.56
C ASN A 72 -34.70 25.06 -33.52
N THR A 73 -35.06 26.33 -33.33
CA THR A 73 -36.42 26.82 -33.61
C THR A 73 -36.59 27.00 -35.11
N ALA A 74 -37.56 26.28 -35.68
CA ALA A 74 -38.07 26.46 -37.03
C ALA A 74 -38.98 27.68 -37.13
#